data_AF-A0A438IXM0-F1
#
_entry.id   AF-A0A438IXM0-F1
#
_cell.length_a   1.000
_cell.length_b   1.000
_cell.length_c   1.000
_cell.angle_alpha   90.00
_cell.angle_beta   90.00
_cell.angle_gamma   90.00
#
_symmetry.space_group_name_H-M   'P 1'
#
loop_
_entity.id
_entity.type
_entity.pdbx_description
1 polymer ?
#
loop_
_entity_poly.entity_id
_entity_poly.type
_entity_poly.pdbx_seq_one_letter_code
_entity_poly.pdbx_strand_id
1 'polypeptide(L)'
;MSFKKWWFKVIVNFIGPEPGPEPEPEPEPEPEPEPEPELERPMLHSLGWARPNPCALTIKEREGCLVLFFVLLPPREMAKSKNHTAHNQSYKAHKNGIKKPRKHRHTSTKGMDPKFLRNQRYARKHNKKSEGSATEEEA
;
A
#
# COMPACT_ATOMS: atom_id res chain seq x y z
N MET A 1 -63.72 3.46 17.99
CA MET A 1 -63.02 2.96 16.78
C MET A 1 -62.11 1.83 17.21
N SER A 2 -62.38 0.61 16.76
CA SER A 2 -61.81 -0.61 17.34
C SER A 2 -60.32 -0.74 17.03
N PHE A 3 -59.52 -1.03 18.07
CA PHE A 3 -58.06 -1.25 18.06
C PHE A 3 -57.59 -2.15 16.91
N LYS A 4 -58.46 -3.06 16.45
CA LYS A 4 -58.25 -3.94 15.30
C LYS A 4 -57.96 -3.18 13.99
N LYS A 5 -58.60 -2.03 13.73
CA LYS A 5 -58.34 -1.21 12.54
C LYS A 5 -57.01 -0.46 12.61
N TRP A 6 -56.58 -0.06 13.81
CA TRP A 6 -55.28 0.59 14.01
C TRP A 6 -54.15 -0.43 13.86
N TRP A 7 -54.30 -1.61 14.47
CA TRP A 7 -53.31 -2.69 14.39
C TRP A 7 -53.14 -3.23 12.96
N PHE A 8 -54.22 -3.39 12.20
CA PHE A 8 -54.14 -3.80 10.79
C PHE A 8 -53.44 -2.75 9.91
N LYS A 9 -53.62 -1.46 10.21
CA LYS A 9 -52.96 -0.36 9.50
C LYS A 9 -51.47 -0.24 9.85
N VAL A 10 -51.07 -0.65 11.06
CA VAL A 10 -49.65 -0.75 11.46
C VAL A 10 -48.98 -1.93 10.74
N ILE A 11 -49.65 -3.08 10.64
CA ILE A 11 -49.11 -4.27 9.97
C ILE A 11 -48.90 -4.04 8.47
N VAL A 12 -49.90 -3.48 7.78
CA VAL A 12 -49.82 -3.24 6.32
C VAL A 12 -48.78 -2.16 5.97
N ASN A 13 -48.45 -1.24 6.89
CA ASN A 13 -47.39 -0.24 6.66
C ASN A 13 -45.97 -0.74 7.01
N PHE A 14 -45.83 -1.93 7.63
CA PHE A 14 -44.53 -2.47 8.04
C PHE A 14 -43.96 -3.48 7.03
N ILE A 15 -44.79 -4.04 6.17
CA ILE A 15 -44.38 -4.84 5.02
C ILE A 15 -44.18 -3.86 3.86
N GLY A 16 -43.01 -3.22 3.82
CA GLY A 16 -42.60 -2.41 2.68
C GLY A 16 -42.56 -3.27 1.40
N PRO A 17 -42.71 -2.66 0.22
CA PRO A 17 -42.55 -3.40 -1.04
C PRO A 17 -41.19 -4.08 -1.06
N GLU A 18 -41.14 -5.32 -1.57
CA GLU A 18 -39.89 -6.08 -1.66
C GLU A 18 -38.80 -5.24 -2.34
N PRO A 19 -37.55 -5.29 -1.84
CA PRO A 19 -36.45 -4.66 -2.54
C PRO A 19 -36.40 -5.24 -3.95
N GLY A 20 -36.42 -4.35 -4.96
CA GLY A 20 -36.32 -4.76 -6.35
C GLY A 20 -35.09 -5.64 -6.59
N PRO A 21 -35.08 -6.45 -7.67
CA PRO A 21 -33.97 -7.35 -7.95
C PRO A 21 -32.66 -6.57 -7.94
N GLU A 22 -31.68 -7.07 -7.19
CA GLU A 22 -30.33 -6.48 -7.16
C GLU A 22 -29.82 -6.35 -8.60
N PRO A 23 -29.20 -5.20 -8.96
CA PRO A 23 -28.63 -5.05 -10.28
C PRO A 23 -27.60 -6.15 -10.50
N GLU A 24 -27.74 -6.89 -11.60
CA GLU A 24 -26.80 -7.94 -11.96
C GLU A 24 -25.36 -7.39 -11.94
N PRO A 25 -24.39 -8.16 -11.41
CA PRO A 25 -23.00 -7.73 -11.39
C PRO A 25 -22.56 -7.44 -12.82
N GLU A 26 -22.06 -6.23 -13.05
CA GLU A 26 -21.50 -5.85 -14.35
C GLU A 26 -20.46 -6.91 -14.77
N PRO A 27 -20.47 -7.35 -16.05
CA PRO A 27 -19.51 -8.33 -16.52
C PRO A 27 -18.11 -7.80 -16.29
N GLU A 28 -17.26 -8.60 -15.63
CA GLU A 28 -15.87 -8.24 -15.39
C GLU A 28 -15.20 -7.88 -16.73
N PRO A 29 -14.42 -6.78 -16.80
CA PRO A 29 -13.74 -6.40 -18.02
C PRO A 29 -12.85 -7.55 -18.47
N GLU A 30 -13.06 -8.01 -19.71
CA GLU A 30 -12.24 -9.06 -20.30
C GLU A 30 -10.76 -8.68 -20.21
N PRO A 31 -9.87 -9.63 -19.86
CA PRO A 31 -8.44 -9.36 -19.80
C PRO A 31 -7.96 -8.89 -21.16
N GLU A 32 -7.40 -7.67 -21.21
CA GLU A 32 -6.77 -7.14 -22.41
C GLU A 32 -5.74 -8.15 -22.95
N PRO A 33 -5.70 -8.40 -24.27
CA PRO A 33 -4.77 -9.36 -24.85
C PRO A 33 -3.34 -8.99 -24.48
N GLU A 34 -2.62 -9.94 -23.88
CA GLU A 34 -1.23 -9.77 -23.49
C GLU A 34 -0.40 -9.36 -24.73
N PRO A 35 0.50 -8.36 -24.62
CA PRO A 35 1.36 -7.99 -25.72
C PRO A 35 2.24 -9.19 -26.10
N GLU A 36 2.17 -9.59 -27.37
CA GLU A 36 3.01 -10.65 -27.93
C GLU A 36 4.49 -10.37 -27.63
N PRO A 37 5.28 -11.38 -27.21
CA PRO A 37 6.69 -11.17 -26.93
C PRO A 37 7.42 -10.74 -28.21
N GLU A 38 7.93 -9.52 -28.22
CA GLU A 38 8.88 -9.07 -29.24
C GLU A 38 10.07 -10.03 -29.25
N LEU A 39 10.21 -10.74 -30.37
CA LEU A 39 11.33 -11.60 -30.74
C LEU A 39 12.66 -11.04 -30.23
N GLU A 40 13.22 -11.66 -29.19
CA GLU A 40 14.59 -11.39 -28.77
C GLU A 40 15.53 -11.70 -29.93
N ARG A 41 16.17 -10.64 -30.44
CA ARG A 41 17.25 -10.69 -31.43
C ARG A 41 18.33 -11.68 -30.95
N PRO A 42 18.94 -12.47 -31.86
CA PRO A 42 19.62 -13.69 -31.49
C PRO A 42 20.88 -13.43 -30.66
N MET A 43 21.11 -14.37 -29.75
CA MET A 43 22.28 -14.48 -28.89
C MET A 43 23.59 -14.22 -29.65
N LEU A 44 24.21 -13.07 -29.39
CA LEU A 44 25.65 -12.88 -29.56
C LEU A 44 26.36 -13.34 -28.27
N HIS A 45 26.18 -14.61 -27.92
CA HIS A 45 27.11 -15.31 -27.04
C HIS A 45 28.03 -16.14 -27.92
N SER A 46 29.22 -15.63 -28.22
CA SER A 46 30.45 -16.43 -28.45
C SER A 46 31.57 -15.59 -29.10
N LEU A 47 31.95 -14.46 -28.52
CA LEU A 47 33.32 -13.96 -28.69
C LEU A 47 33.78 -13.43 -27.33
N GLY A 48 34.65 -14.21 -26.69
CA GLY A 48 35.21 -13.90 -25.39
C GLY A 48 36.01 -12.61 -25.45
N TRP A 49 35.57 -11.61 -24.69
CA TRP A 49 36.34 -10.40 -24.45
C TRP A 49 36.85 -10.48 -23.01
N ALA A 50 38.06 -11.00 -22.87
CA ALA A 50 38.82 -10.87 -21.65
C ALA A 50 38.88 -9.39 -21.25
N ARG A 51 38.48 -9.07 -20.02
CA ARG A 51 38.70 -7.75 -19.41
C ARG A 51 40.21 -7.43 -19.46
N PRO A 52 40.65 -6.30 -20.02
CA PRO A 52 42.01 -5.84 -19.80
C PRO A 52 42.11 -5.26 -18.39
N ASN A 53 42.97 -5.88 -17.57
CA ASN A 53 43.37 -5.40 -16.26
C ASN A 53 44.26 -4.14 -16.45
N PRO A 54 43.98 -2.98 -15.82
CA PRO A 54 44.69 -1.74 -16.12
C PRO A 54 45.93 -1.60 -15.21
N CYS A 55 46.89 -2.51 -15.31
CA CYS A 55 48.11 -2.45 -14.49
C CYS A 55 49.27 -3.16 -15.20
N ALA A 56 49.83 -2.58 -16.26
CA ALA A 56 51.22 -2.83 -16.66
C ALA A 56 51.65 -1.80 -17.72
N LEU A 57 52.47 -0.85 -17.28
CA LEU A 57 53.31 0.00 -18.13
C LEU A 57 54.26 -0.87 -18.99
N THR A 58 54.51 -0.47 -20.23
CA THR A 58 55.83 -0.01 -20.68
C THR A 58 55.81 0.37 -22.17
N ILE A 59 55.98 1.67 -22.42
CA ILE A 59 56.76 2.33 -23.48
C ILE A 59 57.07 1.48 -24.73
N LYS A 60 56.39 1.78 -25.85
CA LYS A 60 57.05 1.89 -27.15
C LYS A 60 56.32 2.87 -28.05
N GLU A 61 57.08 3.82 -28.56
CA GLU A 61 56.70 4.88 -29.48
C GLU A 61 55.95 4.34 -30.70
N ARG A 62 54.84 4.99 -31.06
CA ARG A 62 54.50 5.23 -32.46
C ARG A 62 53.58 6.44 -32.57
N GLU A 63 54.25 7.51 -32.90
CA GLU A 63 53.84 8.70 -33.65
C GLU A 63 52.36 8.85 -34.04
N GLY A 64 51.83 10.01 -33.68
CA GLY A 64 51.03 10.82 -34.59
C GLY A 64 49.58 10.38 -34.80
N CYS A 65 48.68 10.88 -33.96
CA CYS A 65 47.57 11.76 -34.39
C CYS A 65 46.64 12.00 -33.19
N LEU A 66 47.09 12.78 -32.21
CA LEU A 66 46.22 13.36 -31.19
C LEU A 66 46.36 14.87 -31.29
N VAL A 67 45.50 15.49 -32.10
CA VAL A 67 44.93 16.81 -31.81
C VAL A 67 43.86 17.13 -32.85
N LEU A 68 42.71 17.61 -32.37
CA LEU A 68 41.61 18.23 -33.12
C LEU A 68 40.43 17.34 -33.58
N PHE A 69 39.88 16.52 -32.68
CA PHE A 69 38.48 16.10 -32.82
C PHE A 69 37.72 16.09 -31.48
N PHE A 70 37.95 17.13 -30.65
CA PHE A 70 37.34 17.23 -29.31
C PHE A 70 36.61 18.55 -29.06
N VAL A 71 36.21 19.30 -30.10
CA VAL A 71 35.48 20.57 -29.90
C VAL A 71 34.35 20.72 -30.90
N LEU A 72 33.38 19.79 -30.92
CA LEU A 72 31.98 20.10 -31.25
C LEU A 72 31.05 18.88 -31.05
N LEU A 73 31.00 18.31 -29.84
CA LEU A 73 29.85 17.46 -29.50
C LEU A 73 28.83 18.34 -28.78
N PRO A 74 27.67 18.67 -29.39
CA PRO A 74 26.63 19.44 -28.71
C PRO A 74 26.21 18.68 -27.43
N PRO A 75 25.78 19.39 -26.36
CA PRO A 75 25.24 18.72 -25.19
C PRO A 75 24.11 17.81 -25.66
N ARG A 76 24.33 16.49 -25.55
CA ARG A 76 23.33 15.48 -25.91
C ARG A 76 22.04 15.88 -25.22
N GLU A 77 20.96 16.07 -25.99
CA GLU A 77 19.62 16.18 -25.43
C GLU A 77 19.47 15.09 -24.37
N MET A 78 19.22 15.49 -23.12
CA MET A 78 18.93 14.52 -22.08
C MET A 78 17.68 13.78 -22.53
N ALA A 79 17.84 12.50 -22.89
CA ALA A 79 16.73 11.65 -23.22
C ALA A 79 15.74 11.70 -22.05
N LYS A 80 14.53 12.22 -22.31
CA LYS A 80 13.50 12.40 -21.29
C LYS A 80 13.17 11.03 -20.71
N SER A 81 13.49 10.83 -19.43
CA SER A 81 13.13 9.62 -18.71
C SER A 81 11.70 9.74 -18.16
N LYS A 82 11.08 8.61 -17.83
CA LYS A 82 9.72 8.60 -17.28
C LYS A 82 9.70 9.28 -15.91
N ASN A 83 8.90 10.34 -15.77
CA ASN A 83 8.88 11.18 -14.57
C ASN A 83 8.16 10.54 -13.36
N HIS A 84 7.28 9.55 -13.58
CA HIS A 84 6.56 8.87 -12.50
C HIS A 84 6.11 7.46 -12.92
N THR A 85 6.16 6.48 -12.00
CA THR A 85 5.62 5.13 -12.24
C THR A 85 5.12 4.48 -10.95
N ALA A 86 3.91 3.92 -11.00
CA ALA A 86 3.30 3.13 -9.92
C ALA A 86 3.45 1.61 -10.12
N HIS A 87 4.06 1.18 -11.23
CA HIS A 87 4.00 -0.21 -11.73
C HIS A 87 4.45 -1.26 -10.70
N ASN A 88 5.50 -1.00 -9.92
CA ASN A 88 6.07 -1.97 -8.99
C ASN A 88 5.75 -1.65 -7.51
N GLN A 89 4.78 -0.76 -7.25
CA GLN A 89 4.45 -0.37 -5.88
C GLN A 89 3.64 -1.46 -5.18
N SER A 90 2.59 -1.95 -5.84
CA SER A 90 1.72 -3.01 -5.30
C SER A 90 2.52 -4.29 -5.04
N TYR A 91 3.32 -4.74 -6.01
CA TYR A 91 4.13 -5.95 -5.85
C TYR A 91 5.07 -5.86 -4.63
N LYS A 92 5.77 -4.73 -4.44
CA LYS A 92 6.62 -4.50 -3.26
C LYS A 92 5.83 -4.45 -1.95
N ALA A 93 4.68 -3.77 -1.92
CA ALA A 93 3.83 -3.68 -0.74
C ALA A 93 3.31 -5.06 -0.30
N HIS A 94 3.04 -5.94 -1.26
CA HIS A 94 2.52 -7.28 -1.00
C HIS A 94 3.60 -8.34 -0.72
N LYS A 95 4.90 -8.11 -1.00
CA LYS A 95 5.99 -9.05 -0.66
C LYS A 95 5.98 -9.49 0.81
N ASN A 96 5.80 -8.54 1.73
CA ASN A 96 5.69 -8.80 3.18
C ASN A 96 4.24 -8.73 3.69
N GLY A 97 3.30 -8.43 2.77
CA GLY A 97 1.90 -8.16 3.03
C GLY A 97 1.63 -6.82 3.71
N ILE A 98 0.50 -6.20 3.38
CA ILE A 98 0.00 -5.00 4.06
C ILE A 98 -0.52 -5.40 5.44
N LYS A 99 0.23 -5.08 6.49
CA LYS A 99 -0.13 -5.43 7.87
C LYS A 99 -1.19 -4.47 8.43
N LYS A 100 -2.22 -5.04 9.06
CA LYS A 100 -3.22 -4.27 9.82
C LYS A 100 -2.60 -3.71 11.11
N PRO A 101 -3.06 -2.56 11.63
CA PRO A 101 -2.60 -2.05 12.92
C PRO A 101 -2.89 -3.09 14.02
N ARG A 102 -1.93 -3.26 14.93
CA ARG A 102 -2.03 -4.27 15.99
C ARG A 102 -3.13 -3.89 16.98
N LYS A 103 -4.08 -4.81 17.20
CA LYS A 103 -5.09 -4.68 18.25
C LYS A 103 -4.47 -5.04 19.60
N HIS A 104 -4.49 -4.11 20.55
CA HIS A 104 -4.05 -4.32 21.93
C HIS A 104 -5.27 -4.38 22.86
N ARG A 105 -5.16 -5.02 24.03
CA ARG A 105 -6.25 -5.08 25.03
C ARG A 105 -6.75 -3.69 25.42
N HIS A 106 -5.85 -2.72 25.49
CA HIS A 106 -6.16 -1.32 25.73
C HIS A 106 -5.55 -0.47 24.62
N THR A 107 -6.38 0.30 23.92
CA THR A 107 -5.97 1.25 22.89
C THR A 107 -5.50 2.57 23.52
N SER A 108 -4.74 3.36 22.77
CA SER A 108 -4.32 4.68 23.23
C SER A 108 -5.53 5.62 23.39
N THR A 109 -5.65 6.29 24.53
CA THR A 109 -6.68 7.32 24.79
C THR A 109 -6.25 8.73 24.34
N LYS A 110 -5.21 8.83 23.50
CA LYS A 110 -4.73 10.10 22.94
C LYS A 110 -5.80 10.66 21.99
N GLY A 111 -6.17 11.92 22.18
CA GLY A 111 -7.22 12.58 21.38
C GLY A 111 -8.64 12.43 21.96
N MET A 112 -8.81 11.76 23.11
CA MET A 112 -10.10 11.74 23.80
C MET A 112 -10.35 13.02 24.61
N ASP A 113 -11.62 13.34 24.88
CA ASP A 113 -12.01 14.55 25.61
C ASP A 113 -11.29 14.67 26.97
N PRO A 114 -10.59 15.79 27.22
CA PRO A 114 -9.93 16.03 28.51
C PRO A 114 -10.86 15.94 29.72
N LYS A 115 -12.16 16.30 29.62
CA LYS A 115 -13.09 16.17 30.76
C LYS A 115 -13.36 14.71 31.09
N PHE A 116 -13.64 13.89 30.09
CA PHE A 116 -13.78 12.45 30.25
C PHE A 116 -12.52 11.81 30.87
N LEU A 117 -11.32 12.21 30.43
CA LEU A 117 -10.06 11.69 30.98
C LEU A 117 -9.79 12.11 32.43
N ARG A 118 -10.25 13.30 32.86
CA ARG A 118 -10.19 13.69 34.28
C ARG A 118 -11.14 12.83 35.12
N ASN A 119 -12.38 12.65 34.67
CA ASN A 119 -13.35 11.82 35.37
C ASN A 119 -12.92 10.36 35.48
N GLN A 120 -12.45 9.75 34.38
CA GLN A 120 -11.96 8.37 34.37
C GLN A 120 -10.80 8.16 35.35
N ARG A 121 -9.90 9.16 35.50
CA ARG A 121 -8.81 9.10 36.49
C ARG A 121 -9.33 9.12 37.93
N TYR A 122 -10.32 9.97 38.24
CA TYR A 122 -10.92 10.02 39.56
C TYR A 122 -11.69 8.73 39.89
N ALA A 123 -12.53 8.25 38.98
CA ALA A 123 -13.27 6.99 39.18
C ALA A 123 -12.32 5.81 39.45
N ARG A 124 -11.27 5.64 38.63
CA ARG A 124 -10.25 4.59 38.85
C ARG A 124 -9.50 4.73 40.18
N LYS A 125 -9.32 5.95 40.69
CA LYS A 125 -8.64 6.18 41.98
C LYS A 125 -9.46 5.65 43.16
N HIS A 126 -10.78 5.81 43.11
CA HIS A 126 -11.68 5.40 44.19
C HIS A 126 -12.11 3.92 44.09
N ASN A 127 -12.27 3.38 42.88
CA ASN A 127 -12.58 1.97 42.67
C ASN A 127 -11.46 1.03 43.18
N LYS A 128 -10.20 1.42 43.04
CA LYS A 128 -9.07 0.64 43.56
C LYS A 128 -9.06 0.52 45.09
N LYS A 129 -9.63 1.50 45.79
CA LYS A 129 -9.71 1.49 47.25
C LYS A 129 -10.86 0.62 47.76
N SER A 130 -11.95 0.51 46.98
CA SER A 130 -13.08 -0.38 47.30
C SER A 130 -12.80 -1.84 46.94
N GLU A 131 -11.97 -2.13 45.92
CA GLU A 131 -11.61 -3.50 45.56
C GLU A 131 -10.79 -4.19 46.67
N GLY A 132 -9.89 -3.46 47.35
CA GLY A 132 -9.13 -4.02 48.48
C GLY A 132 -9.98 -4.35 49.71
N SER A 133 -11.12 -3.67 49.92
CA SER A 133 -12.06 -3.99 51.00
C SER A 133 -13.10 -5.03 50.59
N ALA A 134 -13.44 -5.12 49.30
CA ALA A 134 -14.45 -6.06 48.80
C ALA A 134 -13.93 -7.51 48.70
N THR A 135 -12.63 -7.71 48.52
CA THR A 135 -12.03 -9.07 48.51
C THR A 135 -11.79 -9.64 49.92
N GLU A 136 -11.86 -8.82 50.97
CA GLU A 136 -11.67 -9.26 52.37
C GLU A 136 -13.00 -9.66 53.05
N GLU A 137 -14.16 -9.30 52.49
CA GLU A 137 -15.48 -9.70 53.02
C GLU A 137 -16.02 -11.03 52.43
N GLU A 138 -15.31 -11.64 51.47
CA GLU A 138 -15.71 -12.92 50.82
C GLU A 138 -14.67 -14.04 51.03
N ALA A 139 -13.86 -13.96 52.10
CA ALA A 139 -12.86 -14.98 52.47
C ALA A 139 -13.08 -15.51 53.89
#